data_AF-A0A9E0Y7L3-F1
#
_entry.id   AF-A0A9E0Y7L3-F1
#
_cell.length_a   1.000
_cell.length_b   1.000
_cell.length_c   1.000
_cell.angle_alpha   90.00
_cell.angle_beta   90.00
_cell.angle_gamma   90.00
#
_symmetry.space_group_name_H-M   'P 1'
#
loop_
_entity.id
_entity.type
_entity.pdbx_description
1 polymer ?
#
loop_
_entity_poly.entity_id
_entity_poly.type
_entity_poly.pdbx_seq_one_letter_code
_entity_poly.pdbx_strand_id
1 'polypeptide(L)'
;MGRAAREKPNRLAEKLKLIREKLGLSQDGMLIRLGLQDSSMNRASISGYELGEREPSLLVLYAYSNAANVFMEVLVDDKIDLPDMIPSEEKSLGKRNKKPVNL
;
A
#
# COMPACT_ATOMS: atom_id res chain seq x y z
N MET A 1 24.56 -12.36 -11.48
CA MET A 1 25.48 -11.59 -10.61
C MET A 1 25.12 -10.11 -10.73
N GLY A 2 24.95 -9.30 -9.69
CA GLY A 2 24.38 -9.60 -8.37
C GLY A 2 22.84 -9.47 -8.43
N ARG A 3 22.11 -9.28 -7.34
CA ARG A 3 22.38 -8.44 -6.19
C ARG A 3 21.50 -8.96 -5.05
N ALA A 4 21.88 -8.66 -3.80
CA ALA A 4 21.05 -8.90 -2.63
C ALA A 4 19.57 -8.56 -2.89
N ALA A 5 18.65 -9.24 -2.20
CA ALA A 5 17.22 -8.93 -2.27
C ALA A 5 17.04 -7.41 -2.19
N ARG A 6 16.28 -6.83 -3.14
CA ARG A 6 16.01 -5.39 -3.13
C ARG A 6 15.46 -5.02 -1.76
N GLU A 7 16.00 -3.96 -1.18
CA GLU A 7 15.44 -3.37 0.03
C GLU A 7 13.99 -2.99 -0.28
N LYS A 8 13.06 -3.54 0.50
CA LYS A 8 11.64 -3.27 0.40
C LYS A 8 11.08 -3.04 1.80
N PRO A 9 10.06 -2.19 1.97
CA PRO A 9 9.44 -2.01 3.27
C PRO A 9 8.81 -3.32 3.73
N ASN A 10 9.11 -3.74 4.95
CA ASN A 10 8.65 -5.01 5.51
C ASN A 10 7.12 -5.02 5.68
N ARG A 11 6.52 -3.83 5.85
CA ARG A 11 5.09 -3.66 6.13
C ARG A 11 4.28 -3.18 4.94
N LEU A 12 4.87 -3.10 3.75
CA LEU A 12 4.17 -2.57 2.58
C LEU A 12 2.91 -3.38 2.28
N ALA A 13 3.03 -4.71 2.19
CA ALA A 13 1.91 -5.60 1.88
C ALA A 13 0.74 -5.46 2.87
N GLU A 14 1.05 -5.42 4.17
CA GLU A 14 0.09 -5.19 5.25
C GLU A 14 -0.67 -3.87 5.05
N LYS A 15 0.06 -2.77 4.79
CA LYS A 15 -0.54 -1.44 4.60
C LYS A 15 -1.45 -1.39 3.37
N LEU A 16 -1.04 -1.98 2.24
CA LEU A 16 -1.86 -2.00 1.03
C LEU A 16 -3.17 -2.78 1.25
N LYS A 17 -3.10 -3.91 1.96
CA LYS A 17 -4.27 -4.70 2.35
C LYS A 17 -5.20 -3.91 3.27
N LEU A 18 -4.65 -3.28 4.30
CA LEU A 18 -5.42 -2.47 5.25
C LEU A 18 -6.13 -1.29 4.57
N ILE A 19 -5.49 -0.63 3.60
CA ILE A 19 -6.13 0.42 2.80
C ILE A 19 -7.37 -0.14 2.09
N ARG A 20 -7.24 -1.26 1.37
CA ARG A 20 -8.36 -1.88 0.67
C ARG A 20 -9.50 -2.23 1.63
N GLU A 21 -9.18 -2.85 2.76
CA GLU A 21 -10.17 -3.29 3.75
C GLU A 21 -10.88 -2.10 4.39
N LYS A 22 -10.17 -1.04 4.76
CA LYS A 22 -10.78 0.18 5.32
C LYS A 22 -11.63 0.95 4.30
N LEU A 23 -11.31 0.86 3.01
CA LEU A 23 -12.17 1.37 1.93
C LEU A 23 -13.40 0.49 1.68
N GLY A 24 -13.51 -0.68 2.31
CA GLY A 24 -14.62 -1.62 2.11
C GLY A 24 -14.63 -2.28 0.72
N LEU A 25 -13.46 -2.41 0.08
CA LEU A 25 -13.35 -2.88 -1.30
C LEU A 25 -12.93 -4.35 -1.42
N SER A 26 -13.46 -5.03 -2.44
CA SER A 26 -12.87 -6.27 -2.93
C SER A 26 -11.55 -6.00 -3.66
N GLN A 27 -10.76 -7.02 -3.97
CA GLN A 27 -9.54 -6.85 -4.78
C GLN A 27 -9.84 -6.29 -6.18
N ASP A 28 -10.96 -6.70 -6.78
CA ASP A 28 -11.43 -6.11 -8.04
C ASP A 28 -11.83 -4.65 -7.84
N GLY A 29 -12.61 -4.35 -6.79
CA GLY A 29 -12.99 -2.98 -6.44
C GLY A 29 -11.78 -2.08 -6.22
N MET A 30 -10.69 -2.61 -5.65
CA MET A 30 -9.44 -1.89 -5.50
C MET A 30 -8.76 -1.60 -6.84
N LEU A 31 -8.76 -2.55 -7.77
CA LEU A 31 -8.24 -2.33 -9.13
C LEU A 31 -8.99 -1.18 -9.83
N ILE A 32 -10.33 -1.14 -9.70
CA ILE A 32 -11.16 -0.03 -10.21
C ILE A 32 -10.78 1.28 -9.52
N ARG A 33 -10.71 1.27 -8.18
CA ARG A 33 -10.41 2.47 -7.38
C ARG A 33 -9.06 3.08 -7.73
N LEU A 34 -8.07 2.27 -8.08
CA LEU A 34 -6.74 2.71 -8.48
C LEU A 34 -6.67 3.20 -9.94
N GLY A 35 -7.73 3.04 -10.74
CA GLY A 35 -7.75 3.41 -12.15
C GLY A 35 -6.86 2.52 -13.02
N LEU A 36 -6.68 1.24 -12.63
CA LEU A 36 -5.74 0.32 -13.28
C LEU A 36 -6.43 -0.70 -14.21
N GLN A 37 -7.69 -0.47 -14.56
CA GLN A 37 -8.49 -1.41 -15.36
C GLN A 37 -7.99 -1.56 -16.81
N ASP A 38 -7.45 -0.49 -17.39
CA ASP A 38 -6.92 -0.48 -18.77
C ASP A 38 -5.46 -0.95 -18.86
N SER A 39 -4.86 -1.31 -17.72
CA SER A 39 -3.51 -1.86 -17.65
C SER A 39 -3.54 -3.38 -17.74
N SER A 40 -2.39 -4.03 -17.94
CA SER A 40 -2.28 -5.50 -17.88
C SER A 40 -2.51 -6.08 -16.47
N MET A 41 -2.91 -5.25 -15.50
CA MET A 41 -3.16 -5.64 -14.12
C MET A 41 -4.57 -6.20 -13.92
N ASN A 42 -4.70 -7.06 -12.92
CA ASN A 42 -5.94 -7.74 -12.58
C ASN A 42 -6.03 -7.97 -11.07
N ARG A 43 -7.11 -8.61 -10.62
CA ARG A 43 -7.33 -9.05 -9.23
C ARG A 43 -6.10 -9.72 -8.60
N ALA A 44 -5.45 -10.62 -9.33
CA ALA A 44 -4.29 -11.36 -8.84
C ALA A 44 -3.06 -10.47 -8.65
N SER A 45 -2.97 -9.35 -9.37
CA SER A 45 -1.94 -8.33 -9.15
C SER A 45 -2.11 -7.67 -7.79
N ILE A 46 -3.34 -7.24 -7.47
CA ILE A 46 -3.69 -6.68 -6.14
C ILE A 46 -3.39 -7.71 -5.04
N SER A 47 -3.82 -8.96 -5.21
CA SER A 47 -3.53 -10.03 -4.25
C SER A 47 -2.04 -10.24 -4.03
N GLY A 48 -1.24 -10.25 -5.10
CA GLY A 48 0.21 -10.42 -5.00
C GLY A 48 0.89 -9.28 -4.24
N TYR A 49 0.38 -8.05 -4.34
CA TYR A 49 0.88 -6.93 -3.54
C TYR A 49 0.51 -7.06 -2.07
N GLU A 50 -0.73 -7.45 -1.78
CA GLU A 50 -1.24 -7.63 -0.40
C GLU A 50 -0.61 -8.81 0.34
N LEU A 51 -0.05 -9.78 -0.40
CA LEU A 51 0.70 -10.91 0.13
C LEU A 51 2.22 -10.66 0.16
N GLY A 52 2.70 -9.57 -0.45
CA GLY A 52 4.13 -9.29 -0.56
C GLY A 52 4.90 -10.19 -1.54
N GLU A 53 4.18 -10.98 -2.34
CA GLU A 53 4.71 -11.84 -3.41
C GLU A 53 5.16 -11.01 -4.63
N ARG A 54 4.53 -9.85 -4.83
CA ARG A 54 4.84 -8.91 -5.90
C ARG A 54 5.07 -7.53 -5.31
N GLU A 55 6.03 -6.82 -5.90
CA GLU A 55 6.26 -5.42 -5.56
C GLU A 55 5.46 -4.54 -6.54
N PRO A 56 4.58 -3.64 -6.05
CA PRO A 56 3.91 -2.67 -6.91
C PRO A 56 4.89 -1.63 -7.46
N SER A 57 4.59 -1.07 -8.63
CA SER A 57 5.39 0.05 -9.15
C SER A 57 5.16 1.32 -8.34
N LEU A 58 6.06 2.31 -8.47
CA LEU A 58 5.90 3.62 -7.83
C LEU A 58 4.58 4.30 -8.19
N LEU A 59 4.09 4.13 -9.43
CA LEU A 59 2.81 4.69 -9.87
C LEU A 59 1.62 3.99 -9.19
N VAL A 60 1.71 2.69 -8.97
CA VAL A 60 0.70 1.94 -8.20
C VAL A 60 0.73 2.40 -6.74
N LEU A 61 1.90 2.54 -6.12
CA LEU A 61 2.03 3.08 -4.77
C LEU A 61 1.46 4.50 -4.66
N TYR A 62 1.71 5.36 -5.65
CA TYR A 62 1.10 6.68 -5.72
C TYR A 62 -0.42 6.60 -5.79
N ALA A 63 -0.97 5.72 -6.62
CA ALA A 63 -2.42 5.51 -6.71
C ALA A 63 -3.01 5.05 -5.37
N TYR A 64 -2.35 4.13 -4.66
CA TYR A 64 -2.74 3.73 -3.29
C TYR A 64 -2.70 4.92 -2.31
N SER A 65 -1.65 5.74 -2.35
CA SER A 65 -1.53 6.91 -1.47
C SER A 65 -2.66 7.92 -1.69
N ASN A 66 -3.06 8.13 -2.95
CA ASN A 66 -4.18 9.02 -3.28
C ASN A 66 -5.53 8.40 -2.90
N ALA A 67 -5.73 7.10 -3.15
CA ALA A 67 -6.97 6.41 -2.76
C ALA A 67 -7.20 6.46 -1.25
N ALA A 68 -6.12 6.43 -0.46
CA ALA A 68 -6.12 6.52 1.00
C ALA A 68 -6.08 7.95 1.56
N ASN A 69 -5.85 8.96 0.71
CA ASN A 69 -5.55 10.34 1.07
C ASN A 69 -4.40 10.45 2.09
N VAL A 70 -3.26 9.82 1.80
CA VAL A 70 -2.04 9.86 2.62
C VAL A 70 -0.83 10.28 1.79
N PHE A 71 0.22 10.75 2.46
CA PHE A 71 1.53 10.92 1.83
C PHE A 71 2.16 9.55 1.52
N MET A 72 2.99 9.47 0.46
CA MET A 72 3.54 8.19 -0.01
C MET A 72 4.49 7.55 1.02
N GLU A 73 5.16 8.39 1.81
CA GLU A 73 6.01 8.04 2.94
C GLU A 73 5.29 7.14 3.94
N VAL A 74 3.98 7.33 4.12
CA VAL A 74 3.14 6.48 4.99
C VAL A 74 3.13 5.03 4.50
N LEU A 75 3.26 4.78 3.19
CA LEU A 75 3.30 3.43 2.63
C LEU A 75 4.68 2.80 2.80
N VAL A 76 5.75 3.56 2.61
CA VAL A 76 7.12 3.03 2.47
C VAL A 76 7.96 3.08 3.75
N ASP A 77 7.64 3.92 4.73
CA ASP A 77 8.35 3.94 6.02
C ASP A 77 7.71 2.96 7.01
N ASP A 78 8.43 1.89 7.36
CA ASP A 78 7.97 0.86 8.30
C ASP A 78 7.66 1.41 9.71
N LYS A 79 8.21 2.58 10.06
CA LYS A 79 7.97 3.26 11.35
C LYS A 79 6.69 4.08 11.37
N ILE A 80 5.99 4.20 10.25
CA ILE A 80 4.74 4.96 10.12
C ILE A 80 3.59 3.98 9.90
N ASP A 81 2.58 4.07 10.75
CA ASP A 81 1.29 3.40 10.62
C ASP A 81 0.33 4.26 9.77
N LEU A 82 -0.62 3.58 9.13
CA LEU A 82 -1.76 4.25 8.49
C LEU A 82 -2.58 5.01 9.54
N PRO A 83 -3.24 6.11 9.16
CA PRO A 83 -4.23 6.77 10.02
C PRO A 83 -5.41 5.84 10.30
N ASP A 84 -6.18 6.15 11.35
CA ASP A 84 -7.31 5.30 11.77
C ASP A 84 -8.40 5.25 10.71
N MET A 85 -8.68 6.39 10.09
CA MET A 85 -9.70 6.55 9.06
C MET A 85 -9.06 6.60 7.67
N ILE A 86 -9.63 5.83 6.74
CA ILE A 86 -9.24 5.80 5.34
C ILE A 86 -10.52 5.88 4.49
N PRO A 87 -10.61 6.79 3.49
CA PRO A 87 -9.62 7.83 3.22
C PRO A 87 -9.53 8.82 4.39
N SER A 88 -8.35 9.43 4.59
CA SER A 88 -8.21 10.51 5.57
C SER A 88 -9.00 11.73 5.11
N GLU A 89 -9.54 12.52 6.06
CA GLU A 89 -10.23 13.79 5.73
C GLU A 89 -9.27 14.78 5.06
N GLU A 90 -8.07 14.93 5.63
CA GLU A 90 -6.95 15.68 5.05
C GLU A 90 -5.80 14.73 4.68
N LYS A 91 -4.90 15.16 3.78
CA LYS A 91 -3.77 14.34 3.35
C LYS A 91 -2.84 14.05 4.54
N SER A 92 -2.86 12.81 5.02
CA SER A 92 -2.28 12.45 6.31
C SER A 92 -0.82 11.99 6.23
N LEU A 93 -0.01 12.40 7.23
CA LEU A 93 1.35 11.88 7.48
C LEU A 93 1.34 10.53 8.23
N GLY A 94 0.17 9.94 8.46
CA GLY A 94 0.03 8.71 9.23
C GLY A 94 0.32 8.91 10.72
N LYS A 95 0.65 7.83 11.41
CA LYS A 95 0.92 7.82 12.85
C LYS A 95 2.26 7.16 13.12
N ARG A 96 3.07 7.70 14.04
CA ARG A 96 4.30 7.01 14.45
C ARG A 96 3.96 5.68 15.13
N ASN A 97 4.50 4.60 14.59
CA ASN A 97 4.40 3.29 15.19
C ASN A 97 5.22 3.26 16.48
N LYS A 98 4.59 2.86 17.59
CA LYS A 98 5.25 2.72 18.91
C LYS A 98 5.78 1.31 19.14
N LYS A 99 5.48 0.35 18.27
CA LYS A 99 5.97 -1.03 18.39
C LYS A 99 7.44 -1.09 17.95
N PRO A 100 8.29 -1.87 18.65
CA PRO A 100 9.66 -2.09 18.20
C PRO A 100 9.64 -2.74 16.81
N VAL A 101 10.38 -2.14 15.87
CA VAL A 101 10.63 -2.75 14.57
C VAL A 101 11.62 -3.89 14.82
N ASN A 102 11.17 -5.13 14.70
CA ASN A 102 12.08 -6.27 14.70
C ASN A 102 12.84 -6.24 13.36
N LEU A 103 14.12 -5.86 13.43
CA LEU A 103 15.09 -5.93 12.32
C LEU A 103 15.67 -7.34 12.22
#